data_AF-A0AAD6PB75-F1
#
_entry.id   AF-A0AAD6PB75-F1
#
_cell.length_a   1.000
_cell.length_b   1.000
_cell.length_c   1.000
_cell.angle_alpha   90.00
_cell.angle_beta   90.00
_cell.angle_gamma   90.00
#
_symmetry.space_group_name_H-M   'P 1'
#
loop_
_entity.id
_entity.type
_entity.pdbx_description
1 polymer ?
#
loop_
_entity_poly.entity_id
_entity_poly.type
_entity_poly.pdbx_seq_one_letter_code
_entity_poly.pdbx_strand_id
1 'polypeptide(L)'
;MFCVNIFSFICRLIGRGTVEFTIAKVDGSTFSPEAGGAPKKNAKIQVVIDGFSAPLTAGNFVKLVVDGAYNGAKLSFTDQAVLTDNGLDKNSGYSVPLEIMPSGQFEPLYRTTLSVQDGELPVLPLSVYGAVAMAHSEVSEDFSAPYQFFFYLYDKRNAGLGGLSFDEGQFSVFGYTTTGREILSQIKSGDIIQSAKLVEGQDRLILPNEN
;
A
#
# COMPACT_ATOMS: atom_id res chain seq x y z
N MET A 1 -18.74 14.74 -10.41
CA MET A 1 -19.24 13.85 -11.51
C MET A 1 -18.60 14.14 -12.88
N PHE A 2 -17.32 14.54 -12.95
CA PHE A 2 -16.57 14.61 -14.23
C PHE A 2 -15.28 13.76 -14.20
N CYS A 3 -14.74 13.45 -13.01
CA CYS A 3 -13.51 12.66 -12.89
C CYS A 3 -13.74 11.14 -13.06
N VAL A 4 -14.95 10.64 -12.74
CA VAL A 4 -15.28 9.20 -12.71
C VAL A 4 -15.13 8.51 -14.08
N ASN A 5 -15.26 9.25 -15.19
CA ASN A 5 -15.30 8.66 -16.53
C ASN A 5 -13.91 8.48 -17.17
N ILE A 6 -12.87 9.14 -16.66
CA ILE A 6 -11.53 9.13 -17.27
C ILE A 6 -10.78 7.84 -16.95
N PHE A 7 -11.12 7.15 -15.86
CA PHE A 7 -10.42 5.95 -15.37
C PHE A 7 -11.32 4.71 -15.35
N SER A 8 -12.34 4.64 -16.21
CA SER A 8 -13.30 3.52 -16.24
C SER A 8 -12.66 2.16 -16.59
N PHE A 9 -11.43 2.16 -17.10
CA PHE A 9 -10.63 0.98 -17.44
C PHE A 9 -9.80 0.45 -16.26
N ILE A 10 -9.84 1.09 -15.09
CA ILE A 10 -9.10 0.69 -13.89
C ILE A 10 -10.08 0.11 -12.86
N CYS A 11 -9.65 -0.94 -12.15
CA CYS A 11 -10.41 -1.52 -11.03
C CYS A 11 -10.64 -0.48 -9.92
N ARG A 12 -11.79 -0.58 -9.23
CA ARG A 12 -12.14 0.34 -8.13
C ARG A 12 -12.56 -0.46 -6.91
N LEU A 13 -12.10 -0.06 -5.73
CA LEU A 13 -12.65 -0.58 -4.48
C LEU A 13 -13.65 0.43 -3.92
N ILE A 14 -14.93 0.08 -3.86
CA ILE A 14 -15.98 0.96 -3.34
C ILE A 14 -16.27 0.60 -1.88
N GLY A 15 -15.40 1.08 -1.01
CA GLY A 15 -15.45 0.85 0.43
C GLY A 15 -14.10 0.37 0.96
N ARG A 16 -14.12 -0.47 2.00
CA ARG A 16 -12.89 -1.01 2.60
C ARG A 16 -12.68 -2.47 2.22
N GLY A 17 -11.44 -2.93 2.29
CA GLY A 17 -11.10 -4.34 2.20
C GLY A 17 -10.11 -4.69 3.30
N THR A 18 -9.97 -5.99 3.58
CA THR A 18 -8.95 -6.48 4.51
C THR A 18 -8.09 -7.50 3.78
N VAL A 19 -6.79 -7.28 3.74
CA VAL A 19 -5.81 -8.20 3.15
C VAL A 19 -4.94 -8.79 4.25
N GLU A 20 -4.87 -10.11 4.29
CA GLU A 20 -3.94 -10.85 5.13
C GLU A 20 -2.71 -11.29 4.33
N PHE A 21 -1.54 -10.86 4.77
CA PHE A 21 -0.25 -11.31 4.28
C PHE A 21 0.32 -12.38 5.20
N THR A 22 0.96 -13.39 4.63
CA THR A 22 1.87 -14.30 5.33
C THR A 22 3.27 -14.07 4.80
N ILE A 23 4.17 -13.59 5.66
CA ILE A 23 5.57 -13.32 5.32
C ILE A 23 6.43 -14.47 5.82
N ALA A 24 7.41 -14.91 5.03
CA ALA A 24 8.32 -15.99 5.36
C ALA A 24 9.78 -15.52 5.37
N LYS A 25 10.53 -15.99 6.37
CA LYS A 25 11.98 -15.80 6.46
C LYS A 25 12.72 -16.69 5.47
N VAL A 26 13.69 -16.12 4.76
CA VAL A 26 14.56 -16.87 3.84
C VAL A 26 15.96 -17.14 4.39
N ASP A 27 16.43 -16.33 5.34
CA ASP A 27 17.77 -16.39 5.93
C ASP A 27 17.89 -17.42 7.06
N GLY A 28 16.84 -18.22 7.31
CA GLY A 28 16.76 -19.16 8.42
C GLY A 28 16.47 -18.52 9.78
N SER A 29 16.32 -17.20 9.86
CA SER A 29 15.87 -16.51 11.07
C SER A 29 14.37 -16.76 11.34
N THR A 30 13.87 -16.19 12.44
CA THR A 30 12.47 -16.33 12.86
C THR A 30 11.91 -14.99 13.28
N PHE A 31 10.59 -14.86 13.13
CA PHE A 31 9.83 -13.77 13.72
C PHE A 31 9.56 -14.06 15.19
N SER A 32 9.70 -13.03 16.02
CA SER A 32 9.35 -13.06 17.44
C SER A 32 7.99 -12.38 17.64
N PRO A 33 6.93 -13.13 18.00
CA PRO A 33 5.62 -12.54 18.25
C PRO A 33 5.59 -11.81 19.60
N GLU A 34 4.90 -10.67 19.67
CA GLU A 34 4.80 -9.84 20.88
C GLU A 34 4.21 -10.58 22.09
N ALA A 35 3.29 -11.52 21.88
CA ALA A 35 2.58 -12.23 22.94
C ALA A 35 3.41 -13.31 23.67
N GLY A 36 4.75 -13.27 23.57
CA GLY A 36 5.64 -14.28 24.17
C GLY A 36 5.50 -15.67 23.53
N GLY A 37 4.99 -15.75 22.31
CA GLY A 37 4.86 -16.99 21.55
C GLY A 37 6.21 -17.51 21.05
N ALA A 38 6.27 -18.79 20.72
CA ALA A 38 7.47 -19.40 20.14
C ALA A 38 7.85 -18.70 18.82
N PRO A 39 9.15 -18.51 18.53
CA PRO A 39 9.60 -17.95 17.27
C PRO A 39 9.10 -18.76 16.07
N LYS A 40 8.67 -18.09 15.01
CA LYS A 40 8.09 -18.73 13.82
C LYS A 40 8.85 -18.34 12.56
N LYS A 41 8.93 -19.26 11.60
CA LYS A 41 9.50 -18.98 10.26
C LYS A 41 8.60 -18.09 9.40
N ASN A 42 7.32 -18.00 9.76
CA ASN A 42 6.35 -17.14 9.11
C ASN A 42 5.58 -16.29 10.11
N ALA A 43 5.12 -15.13 9.66
CA ALA A 43 4.31 -14.20 10.43
C ALA A 43 3.18 -13.65 9.58
N LYS A 44 2.08 -13.28 10.23
CA LYS A 44 0.90 -12.72 9.57
C LYS A 44 0.80 -11.23 9.81
N ILE A 45 0.42 -10.51 8.78
CA ILE A 45 0.17 -9.07 8.81
C ILE A 45 -1.20 -8.84 8.19
N GLN A 46 -2.06 -8.05 8.84
CA GLN A 46 -3.35 -7.65 8.26
C GLN A 46 -3.33 -6.16 7.96
N VAL A 47 -3.82 -5.82 6.78
CA VAL A 47 -3.93 -4.45 6.27
C VAL A 47 -5.38 -4.16 5.95
N VAL A 48 -5.89 -3.04 6.48
CA VAL A 48 -7.16 -2.47 6.03
C VAL A 48 -6.86 -1.55 4.85
N ILE A 49 -7.53 -1.82 3.74
CA ILE A 49 -7.48 -1.08 2.49
C ILE A 49 -8.67 -0.11 2.47
N ASP A 50 -8.41 1.17 2.16
CA ASP A 50 -9.42 2.23 2.14
C ASP A 50 -9.67 2.77 0.72
N GLY A 51 -10.69 2.22 0.08
CA GLY A 51 -11.17 2.67 -1.22
C GLY A 51 -12.15 3.86 -1.16
N PHE A 52 -12.53 4.37 0.02
CA PHE A 52 -13.28 5.63 0.08
C PHE A 52 -12.37 6.80 -0.30
N SER A 53 -11.13 6.77 0.17
CA SER A 53 -10.15 7.85 -0.06
C SER A 53 -9.25 7.59 -1.26
N ALA A 54 -8.95 6.34 -1.59
CA ALA A 54 -8.09 5.96 -2.71
C ALA A 54 -8.71 4.83 -3.58
N PRO A 55 -9.89 5.05 -4.19
CA PRO A 55 -10.65 4.00 -4.88
C PRO A 55 -9.89 3.30 -6.01
N LEU A 56 -9.11 4.02 -6.82
CA LEU A 56 -8.40 3.43 -7.97
C LEU A 56 -7.19 2.62 -7.52
N THR A 57 -6.41 3.18 -6.59
CA THR A 57 -5.22 2.57 -6.03
C THR A 57 -5.59 1.33 -5.22
N ALA A 58 -6.58 1.44 -4.35
CA ALA A 58 -7.11 0.32 -3.59
C ALA A 58 -7.68 -0.77 -4.50
N GLY A 59 -8.44 -0.38 -5.55
CA GLY A 59 -9.02 -1.32 -6.51
C GLY A 59 -7.97 -2.12 -7.28
N ASN A 60 -6.96 -1.44 -7.82
CA ASN A 60 -5.85 -2.10 -8.51
C ASN A 60 -5.07 -3.03 -7.57
N PHE A 61 -4.72 -2.56 -6.37
CA PHE A 61 -4.00 -3.37 -5.39
C PHE A 61 -4.79 -4.63 -5.00
N VAL A 62 -6.08 -4.49 -4.68
CA VAL A 62 -6.95 -5.64 -4.31
C VAL A 62 -7.09 -6.61 -5.48
N LYS A 63 -7.21 -6.12 -6.73
CA LYS A 63 -7.23 -6.99 -7.91
C LYS A 63 -5.96 -7.85 -8.01
N LEU A 64 -4.78 -7.25 -7.84
CA LEU A 64 -3.50 -7.96 -7.85
C LEU A 64 -3.38 -8.99 -6.73
N VAL A 65 -3.92 -8.70 -5.54
CA VAL A 65 -4.01 -9.67 -4.44
C VAL A 65 -4.90 -10.86 -4.83
N VAL A 66 -6.08 -10.60 -5.41
CA VAL A 66 -7.03 -11.65 -5.83
C VAL A 66 -6.44 -12.53 -6.93
N ASP A 67 -5.70 -11.93 -7.87
CA ASP A 67 -4.99 -12.65 -8.93
C ASP A 67 -3.77 -13.42 -8.42
N GLY A 68 -3.41 -13.25 -7.14
CA GLY A 68 -2.25 -13.90 -6.54
C GLY A 68 -0.92 -13.33 -6.99
N ALA A 69 -0.90 -12.13 -7.58
CA ALA A 69 0.31 -11.51 -8.14
C ALA A 69 1.41 -11.34 -7.09
N TYR A 70 1.06 -11.09 -5.83
CA TYR A 70 2.04 -10.91 -4.75
C TYR A 70 2.57 -12.22 -4.15
N ASN A 71 2.03 -13.38 -4.52
CA ASN A 71 2.45 -14.66 -3.95
C ASN A 71 3.86 -15.01 -4.47
N GLY A 72 4.81 -15.20 -3.55
CA GLY A 72 6.20 -15.44 -3.86
C GLY A 72 7.03 -14.17 -4.10
N ALA A 73 6.43 -12.98 -4.00
CA ALA A 73 7.14 -11.72 -4.16
C ALA A 73 8.20 -11.56 -3.06
N LYS A 74 9.41 -11.15 -3.46
CA LYS A 74 10.48 -10.78 -2.52
C LYS A 74 10.24 -9.38 -1.98
N LEU A 75 10.71 -9.16 -0.76
CA LEU A 75 10.69 -7.89 -0.10
C LEU A 75 12.10 -7.30 -0.05
N SER A 76 12.16 -5.98 -0.20
CA SER A 76 13.36 -5.16 0.02
C SER A 76 13.12 -4.30 1.24
N PHE A 77 14.11 -4.23 2.12
CA PHE A 77 14.09 -3.43 3.34
C PHE A 77 14.98 -2.20 3.17
N THR A 78 14.45 -1.03 3.54
CA THR A 78 15.19 0.22 3.69
C THR A 78 14.97 0.77 5.09
N ASP A 79 15.70 1.82 5.46
CA ASP A 79 15.57 2.45 6.77
C ASP A 79 14.16 2.99 7.07
N GLN A 80 13.36 3.22 6.04
CA GLN A 80 12.04 3.88 6.13
C GLN A 80 10.90 3.03 5.58
N ALA A 81 11.17 1.91 4.90
CA ALA A 81 10.13 1.14 4.24
C ALA A 81 10.47 -0.34 4.03
N VAL A 82 9.42 -1.16 3.94
CA VAL A 82 9.48 -2.52 3.39
C VAL A 82 8.71 -2.51 2.07
N LEU A 83 9.38 -2.76 0.96
CA LEU A 83 8.82 -2.65 -0.38
C LEU A 83 8.79 -4.01 -1.08
N THR A 84 7.81 -4.24 -1.95
CA THR A 84 7.88 -5.36 -2.88
C THR A 84 8.95 -5.12 -3.94
N ASP A 85 9.76 -6.12 -4.25
CA ASP A 85 10.78 -6.05 -5.30
C ASP A 85 10.17 -6.09 -6.71
N ASN A 86 10.90 -5.58 -7.70
CA ASN A 86 10.47 -5.39 -9.10
C ASN A 86 10.39 -6.70 -9.93
N GLY A 87 10.34 -7.84 -9.25
CA GLY A 87 10.38 -9.18 -9.84
C GLY A 87 9.02 -9.77 -10.24
N LEU A 88 7.92 -9.04 -10.01
CA LEU A 88 6.61 -9.40 -10.55
C LEU A 88 6.60 -9.17 -12.06
N ASP A 89 5.83 -9.97 -12.81
CA ASP A 89 5.69 -9.77 -14.25
C ASP A 89 5.27 -8.32 -14.50
N LYS A 90 6.16 -7.54 -15.12
CA LYS A 90 6.00 -6.10 -15.33
C LYS A 90 4.79 -5.75 -16.19
N ASN A 91 4.12 -6.75 -16.76
CA ASN A 91 2.87 -6.64 -17.51
C ASN A 91 1.61 -6.84 -16.64
N SER A 92 1.75 -7.11 -15.35
CA SER A 92 0.61 -7.27 -14.43
C SER A 92 0.27 -5.95 -13.74
N GLY A 93 -0.90 -5.39 -14.07
CA GLY A 93 -1.45 -4.18 -13.45
C GLY A 93 -1.62 -3.01 -14.41
N TYR A 94 -2.55 -2.11 -14.07
CA TYR A 94 -2.77 -0.88 -14.83
C TYR A 94 -1.84 0.21 -14.32
N SER A 95 -1.47 1.16 -15.19
CA SER A 95 -0.90 2.41 -14.71
C SER A 95 -1.99 3.18 -13.96
N VAL A 96 -1.83 3.30 -12.64
CA VAL A 96 -2.77 4.01 -11.77
C VAL A 96 -2.25 5.43 -11.58
N PRO A 97 -3.07 6.48 -11.75
CA PRO A 97 -2.62 7.84 -11.43
C PRO A 97 -2.26 7.94 -9.94
N LEU A 98 -1.33 8.82 -9.60
CA LEU A 98 -1.18 9.26 -8.21
C LEU A 98 -2.55 9.72 -7.71
N GLU A 99 -2.98 9.24 -6.55
CA GLU A 99 -4.35 9.42 -6.04
C GLU A 99 -4.28 9.82 -4.56
N ILE A 100 -4.63 11.07 -4.27
CA ILE A 100 -4.55 11.62 -2.92
C ILE A 100 -5.81 12.41 -2.62
N MET A 101 -6.51 12.07 -1.54
CA MET A 101 -7.67 12.82 -1.06
C MET A 101 -7.25 13.89 -0.05
N PRO A 102 -7.37 15.20 -0.38
CA PRO A 102 -7.11 16.25 0.59
C PRO A 102 -8.19 16.28 1.67
N SER A 103 -7.79 16.65 2.89
CA SER A 103 -8.71 16.81 4.02
C SER A 103 -9.76 17.87 3.71
N GLY A 104 -11.02 17.53 3.99
CA GLY A 104 -12.17 18.42 3.73
C GLY A 104 -12.71 18.38 2.30
N GLN A 105 -12.10 17.61 1.39
CA GLN A 105 -12.62 17.38 0.04
C GLN A 105 -13.48 16.11 -0.04
N PHE A 106 -14.30 16.01 -1.09
CA PHE A 106 -15.20 14.87 -1.32
C PHE A 106 -14.71 13.89 -2.40
N GLU A 107 -13.79 14.32 -3.26
CA GLU A 107 -13.19 13.50 -4.32
C GLU A 107 -11.65 13.61 -4.22
N PRO A 108 -10.89 12.53 -4.52
CA PRO A 108 -9.44 12.60 -4.56
C PRO A 108 -8.94 13.43 -5.74
N LEU A 109 -7.75 14.01 -5.57
CA LEU A 109 -6.97 14.57 -6.66
C LEU A 109 -6.19 13.46 -7.35
N TYR A 110 -6.00 13.61 -8.65
CA TYR A 110 -5.27 12.65 -9.47
C TYR A 110 -4.09 13.32 -10.16
N ARG A 111 -2.94 12.63 -10.22
CA ARG A 111 -1.70 13.12 -10.84
C ARG A 111 -1.20 14.44 -10.24
N THR A 112 -1.46 14.66 -8.96
CA THR A 112 -1.07 15.89 -8.26
C THR A 112 -0.79 15.55 -6.80
N THR A 113 0.33 16.07 -6.30
CA THR A 113 0.73 15.96 -4.90
C THR A 113 0.08 17.05 -4.06
N LEU A 114 0.15 16.94 -2.74
CA LEU A 114 -0.31 17.98 -1.83
C LEU A 114 0.88 18.81 -1.33
N SER A 115 0.65 20.11 -1.17
CA SER A 115 1.60 20.99 -0.51
C SER A 115 1.32 21.04 0.99
N VAL A 116 1.98 20.15 1.73
CA VAL A 116 1.88 20.10 3.20
C VAL A 116 2.35 21.41 3.86
N GLN A 117 3.29 22.12 3.21
CA GLN A 117 3.75 23.44 3.67
C GLN A 117 2.65 24.50 3.60
N ASP A 118 1.74 24.38 2.64
CA ASP A 118 0.58 25.25 2.48
C ASP A 118 -0.63 24.80 3.32
N GLY A 119 -0.45 23.76 4.15
CA GLY A 119 -1.48 23.22 5.04
C GLY A 119 -2.39 22.19 4.38
N GLU A 120 -2.06 21.71 3.18
CA GLU A 120 -2.80 20.64 2.51
C GLU A 120 -2.42 19.29 3.11
N LEU A 121 -3.31 18.70 3.90
CA LEU A 121 -3.09 17.42 4.55
C LEU A 121 -3.95 16.32 3.90
N PRO A 122 -3.40 15.13 3.63
CA PRO A 122 -4.19 14.03 3.09
C PRO A 122 -5.11 13.43 4.15
N VAL A 123 -6.26 12.89 3.71
CA VAL A 123 -7.16 12.09 4.55
C VAL A 123 -6.51 10.79 5.03
N LEU A 124 -5.59 10.25 4.22
CA LEU A 124 -4.76 9.10 4.58
C LEU A 124 -3.29 9.56 4.73
N PRO A 125 -2.85 9.92 5.94
CA PRO A 125 -1.47 10.32 6.19
C PRO A 125 -0.48 9.18 5.97
N LEU A 126 0.63 9.50 5.32
CA LEU A 126 1.81 8.64 5.23
C LEU A 126 2.54 8.56 6.57
N SER A 127 2.44 9.60 7.41
CA SER A 127 3.11 9.73 8.71
C SER A 127 2.56 8.82 9.82
N VAL A 128 2.22 7.58 9.47
CA VAL A 128 1.72 6.54 10.37
C VAL A 128 2.55 5.29 10.17
N TYR A 129 3.08 4.72 11.27
CA TYR A 129 3.86 3.49 11.19
C TYR A 129 2.98 2.33 10.69
N GLY A 130 3.37 1.70 9.59
CA GLY A 130 2.57 0.69 8.89
C GLY A 130 1.53 1.27 7.93
N ALA A 131 1.65 2.54 7.52
CA ALA A 131 0.94 3.04 6.35
C ALA A 131 1.33 2.23 5.11
N VAL A 132 0.38 1.98 4.22
CA VAL A 132 0.59 1.23 2.99
C VAL A 132 0.31 2.16 1.82
N ALA A 133 1.30 2.30 0.95
CA ALA A 133 1.25 3.20 -0.20
C ALA A 133 1.87 2.54 -1.43
N MET A 134 1.45 3.00 -2.61
CA MET A 134 2.08 2.58 -3.86
C MET A 134 3.35 3.40 -4.08
N ALA A 135 4.41 2.76 -4.56
CA ALA A 135 5.58 3.48 -5.05
C ALA A 135 5.22 4.31 -6.29
N HIS A 136 6.04 5.28 -6.65
CA HIS A 136 5.89 5.97 -7.93
C HIS A 136 6.26 5.07 -9.11
N SER A 137 5.65 5.33 -10.26
CA SER A 137 6.04 4.69 -11.52
C SER A 137 7.44 5.12 -11.92
N GLU A 138 8.22 4.18 -12.49
CA GLU A 138 9.55 4.48 -13.07
C GLU A 138 9.48 5.50 -14.22
N VAL A 139 8.29 5.71 -14.81
CA VAL A 139 8.08 6.61 -15.95
C VAL A 139 7.80 8.05 -15.51
N SER A 140 7.05 8.25 -14.43
CA SER A 140 6.61 9.56 -13.95
C SER A 140 6.01 9.46 -12.55
N GLU A 141 6.29 10.45 -11.70
CA GLU A 141 5.75 10.56 -10.35
C GLU A 141 4.24 10.89 -10.33
N ASP A 142 3.68 11.37 -11.45
CA ASP A 142 2.23 11.58 -11.63
C ASP A 142 1.44 10.26 -11.59
N PHE A 143 2.12 9.12 -11.66
CA PHE A 143 1.54 7.80 -11.63
C PHE A 143 2.15 6.95 -10.51
N SER A 144 1.32 6.11 -9.93
CA SER A 144 1.76 5.01 -9.07
C SER A 144 2.31 3.85 -9.91
N ALA A 145 3.25 3.11 -9.34
CA ALA A 145 3.74 1.87 -9.89
C ALA A 145 2.56 0.89 -10.10
N PRO A 146 2.56 0.07 -11.16
CA PRO A 146 1.44 -0.83 -11.43
C PRO A 146 1.22 -1.87 -10.32
N TYR A 147 2.30 -2.32 -9.69
CA TYR A 147 2.28 -3.40 -8.69
C TYR A 147 3.10 -3.10 -7.43
N GLN A 148 4.10 -2.21 -7.49
CA GLN A 148 5.02 -2.01 -6.37
C GLN A 148 4.36 -1.19 -5.27
N PHE A 149 4.26 -1.79 -4.08
CA PHE A 149 3.78 -1.12 -2.88
C PHE A 149 4.80 -1.23 -1.76
N PHE A 150 4.63 -0.41 -0.73
CA PHE A 150 5.46 -0.45 0.46
C PHE A 150 4.66 -0.25 1.74
N PHE A 151 5.16 -0.87 2.80
CA PHE A 151 4.84 -0.54 4.17
C PHE A 151 5.80 0.55 4.65
N TYR A 152 5.27 1.68 5.05
CA TYR A 152 6.06 2.79 5.56
C TYR A 152 6.37 2.58 7.05
N LEU A 153 7.65 2.57 7.39
CA LEU A 153 8.17 2.42 8.75
C LEU A 153 8.39 3.80 9.37
N TYR A 154 7.31 4.59 9.47
CA TYR A 154 7.38 5.95 9.98
C TYR A 154 8.10 6.00 11.34
N ASP A 155 9.09 6.88 11.43
CA ASP A 155 9.83 7.20 12.64
C ASP A 155 9.93 8.72 12.73
N LYS A 156 9.76 9.28 13.93
CA LYS A 156 9.83 10.73 14.16
C LYS A 156 11.19 11.34 13.80
N ARG A 157 12.26 10.54 13.75
CA ARG A 157 13.59 10.95 13.29
C ARG A 157 13.62 11.25 11.78
N ASN A 158 12.65 10.70 11.04
CA ASN A 158 12.45 10.90 9.61
C ASN A 158 11.35 11.92 9.32
N ALA A 159 11.01 12.75 10.31
CA ALA A 159 9.93 13.73 10.22
C ALA A 159 10.46 15.16 10.37
N GLY A 160 9.82 16.10 9.69
CA GLY A 160 10.07 17.53 9.82
C GLY A 160 9.40 18.15 11.05
N LEU A 161 9.44 19.47 11.12
CA LEU A 161 8.67 20.23 12.10
C LEU A 161 7.18 19.92 11.93
N GLY A 162 6.49 19.61 13.04
CA GLY A 162 5.09 19.15 13.02
C GLY A 162 4.93 17.63 13.03
N GLY A 163 6.02 16.87 12.98
CA GLY A 163 5.97 15.40 13.09
C GLY A 163 5.40 14.73 11.84
N LEU A 164 5.41 15.41 10.69
CA LEU A 164 5.04 14.82 9.41
C LEU A 164 6.28 14.29 8.70
N SER A 165 6.13 13.17 8.02
CA SER A 165 7.11 12.66 7.07
C SER A 165 7.45 13.75 6.04
N PHE A 166 8.71 13.78 5.59
CA PHE A 166 9.12 14.63 4.48
C PHE A 166 8.39 14.29 3.17
N ASP A 167 7.87 13.07 3.07
CA ASP A 167 7.15 12.54 1.92
C ASP A 167 5.61 12.62 2.08
N GLU A 168 5.13 13.31 3.11
CA GLU A 168 3.70 13.47 3.34
C GLU A 168 3.02 14.18 2.14
N GLY A 169 1.88 13.64 1.70
CA GLY A 169 1.17 14.15 0.52
C GLY A 169 1.85 13.88 -0.83
N GLN A 170 2.90 13.06 -0.89
CA GLN A 170 3.58 12.72 -2.16
C GLN A 170 3.14 11.37 -2.75
N PHE A 171 2.58 10.47 -1.94
CA PHE A 171 2.26 9.09 -2.34
C PHE A 171 0.76 8.78 -2.25
N SER A 172 0.29 7.84 -3.09
CA SER A 172 -1.04 7.23 -2.97
C SER A 172 -1.08 6.29 -1.77
N VAL A 173 -1.35 6.82 -0.57
CA VAL A 173 -1.63 6.01 0.61
C VAL A 173 -3.02 5.41 0.46
N PHE A 174 -3.14 4.09 0.63
CA PHE A 174 -4.41 3.39 0.39
C PHE A 174 -4.79 2.43 1.53
N GLY A 175 -4.02 2.39 2.62
CA GLY A 175 -4.35 1.51 3.73
C GLY A 175 -3.37 1.59 4.90
N TYR A 176 -3.68 0.81 5.93
CA TYR A 176 -2.86 0.72 7.14
C TYR A 176 -2.81 -0.71 7.64
N THR A 177 -1.63 -1.11 8.12
CA THR A 177 -1.45 -2.34 8.89
C THR A 177 -2.17 -2.22 10.23
N THR A 178 -3.13 -3.10 10.48
CA THR A 178 -3.95 -3.14 11.71
C THR A 178 -3.54 -4.27 12.65
N THR A 179 -2.96 -5.35 12.13
CA THR A 179 -2.44 -6.49 12.90
C THR A 179 -1.05 -6.87 12.42
N GLY A 180 -0.15 -7.24 13.32
CA GLY A 180 1.22 -7.64 12.96
C GLY A 180 2.12 -6.46 12.58
N ARG A 181 1.88 -5.27 13.14
CA ARG A 181 2.69 -4.06 12.86
C ARG A 181 4.12 -4.24 13.35
N GLU A 182 4.30 -4.87 14.51
CA GLU A 182 5.58 -5.21 15.12
C GLU A 182 6.46 -6.11 14.24
N ILE A 183 5.84 -6.91 13.37
CA ILE A 183 6.52 -7.80 12.42
C ILE A 183 7.25 -7.00 11.35
N LEU A 184 6.75 -5.82 10.98
CA LEU A 184 7.30 -5.00 9.89
C LEU A 184 8.78 -4.66 10.13
N SER A 185 9.14 -4.29 11.37
CA SER A 185 10.53 -4.01 11.77
C SER A 185 11.46 -5.23 11.73
N GLN A 186 10.90 -6.43 11.74
CA GLN A 186 11.65 -7.68 11.74
C GLN A 186 11.89 -8.20 10.32
N ILE A 187 11.20 -7.67 9.30
CA ILE A 187 11.38 -8.07 7.90
C ILE A 187 12.78 -7.65 7.44
N LYS A 188 13.42 -8.49 6.61
CA LYS A 188 14.71 -8.20 5.98
C LYS A 188 14.61 -8.32 4.47
N SER A 189 15.51 -7.65 3.76
CA SER A 189 15.67 -7.83 2.32
C SER A 189 15.86 -9.30 1.97
N GLY A 190 15.08 -9.78 1.01
CA GLY A 190 15.01 -11.18 0.58
C GLY A 190 13.89 -11.99 1.20
N ASP A 191 13.28 -11.56 2.31
CA ASP A 191 12.09 -12.22 2.86
C ASP A 191 10.95 -12.21 1.82
N ILE A 192 10.04 -13.18 1.91
CA ILE A 192 9.06 -13.45 0.85
C ILE A 192 7.64 -13.28 1.37
N ILE A 193 6.77 -12.65 0.56
CA ILE A 193 5.32 -12.75 0.71
C ILE A 193 4.91 -14.17 0.31
N GLN A 194 4.80 -15.08 1.28
CA GLN A 194 4.35 -16.45 1.01
C GLN A 194 2.93 -16.47 0.43
N SER A 195 2.05 -15.60 0.95
CA SER A 195 0.73 -15.38 0.37
C SER A 195 0.16 -14.02 0.75
N ALA A 196 -0.59 -13.41 -0.16
CA ALA A 196 -1.51 -12.31 0.13
C ALA A 196 -2.94 -12.75 -0.20
N LYS A 197 -3.89 -12.51 0.71
CA LYS A 197 -5.30 -12.92 0.52
C LYS A 197 -6.25 -11.81 0.93
N LEU A 198 -7.20 -11.49 0.05
CA LEU A 198 -8.34 -10.67 0.42
C LEU A 198 -9.27 -11.51 1.30
N VAL A 199 -9.42 -11.12 2.56
CA VAL A 199 -10.29 -11.81 3.53
C VAL A 199 -11.64 -11.11 3.68
N GLU A 200 -11.72 -9.82 3.34
CA GLU A 200 -12.96 -9.04 3.35
C GLU A 200 -12.97 -8.01 2.22
N GLY A 201 -14.15 -7.73 1.65
CA GLY A 201 -14.34 -6.66 0.65
C GLY A 201 -14.30 -7.08 -0.82
N GLN A 202 -14.34 -8.38 -1.11
CA GLN A 202 -14.43 -8.89 -2.48
C GLN A 202 -15.69 -8.37 -3.21
N ASP A 203 -16.80 -8.26 -2.49
CA ASP A 203 -18.09 -7.76 -2.95
C ASP A 203 -18.07 -6.27 -3.33
N ARG A 204 -17.04 -5.55 -2.88
CA ARG A 204 -16.84 -4.12 -3.10
C ARG A 204 -15.81 -3.81 -4.19
N LEU A 205 -15.16 -4.84 -4.74
CA LEU A 205 -14.24 -4.71 -5.87
C LEU A 205 -15.05 -4.65 -7.17
N ILE A 206 -14.93 -3.53 -7.88
CA ILE A 206 -15.53 -3.31 -9.19
C ILE A 206 -14.44 -3.44 -10.25
N LEU A 207 -14.60 -4.43 -11.13
CA LEU A 207 -13.72 -4.61 -12.29
C LEU A 207 -14.17 -3.68 -13.43
N PRO A 208 -13.25 -3.25 -14.30
CA PRO A 208 -13.64 -2.56 -15.53
C PRO A 208 -14.49 -3.48 -16.39
N ASN A 209 -15.47 -2.92 -17.11
CA ASN A 209 -16.24 -3.69 -18.08
C ASN A 209 -15.30 -4.16 -19.20
N GLU A 210 -15.24 -5.47 -19.45
CA GLU A 210 -14.64 -5.99 -20.67
C GLU A 210 -15.53 -5.58 -21.85
N ASN A 211 -15.02 -4.73 -22.73
CA ASN A 211 -15.62 -4.46 -24.04
C ASN A 211 -15.04 -5.41 -25.07
#